data_AF-A0A1A8UIH6-F1
#
_entry.id   AF-A0A1A8UIH6-F1
#
_cell.length_a   1.000
_cell.length_b   1.000
_cell.length_c   1.000
_cell.angle_alpha   90.00
_cell.angle_beta   90.00
_cell.angle_gamma   90.00
#
_symmetry.space_group_name_H-M   'P 1'
#
loop_
_entity.id
_entity.type
_entity.pdbx_description
1 polymer ?
#
loop_
_entity_poly.entity_id
_entity_poly.type
_entity_poly.pdbx_seq_one_letter_code
_entity_poly.pdbx_strand_id
1 'polypeptide(L)' 'GLAFGVMSTPGACADLLRLEVSQAVLPREPDAVCVMAPSNNLTASRTVEEAGDAFERYLLAVLSRWPKVRG' A
#
# COMPACT_ATOMS: atom_id res chain seq x y z
N GLY A 1 -8.49 -23.12 4.37
CA GLY A 1 -7.74 -22.68 5.57
C GLY A 1 -7.49 -21.20 5.48
N LEU A 2 -7.24 -20.54 6.62
CA LEU A 2 -6.74 -19.16 6.62
C LEU A 2 -5.32 -19.12 6.03
N ALA A 3 -5.03 -18.10 5.24
CA ALA A 3 -3.72 -17.84 4.67
C ALA A 3 -3.36 -16.37 4.91
N PHE A 4 -2.10 -16.12 5.25
CA PHE A 4 -1.58 -14.78 5.50
C PHE A 4 -0.38 -14.54 4.59
N GLY A 5 -0.22 -13.29 4.15
CA GLY A 5 0.92 -12.84 3.36
C GLY A 5 1.41 -11.49 3.87
N VAL A 6 2.69 -11.22 3.68
CA VAL A 6 3.31 -9.94 3.99
C VAL A 6 4.01 -9.45 2.73
N MET A 7 3.84 -8.17 2.44
CA MET A 7 4.48 -7.45 1.35
C MET A 7 5.17 -6.24 1.98
N SER A 8 6.48 -6.15 1.84
CA SER A 8 7.30 -5.15 2.53
C SER A 8 8.60 -4.94 1.78
N THR A 9 8.82 -3.70 1.34
CA THR A 9 10.09 -3.26 0.77
C THR A 9 10.77 -2.31 1.75
N PRO A 10 11.94 -2.69 2.34
CA PRO A 10 12.67 -1.81 3.25
C PRO A 10 13.01 -0.46 2.61
N GLY A 11 12.76 0.63 3.33
CA GLY A 11 13.04 1.99 2.82
C GLY A 11 12.01 2.53 1.82
N ALA A 12 11.00 1.76 1.42
CA ALA A 12 10.01 2.22 0.45
C ALA A 12 9.13 3.36 0.98
N CYS A 13 8.87 4.35 0.11
CA CYS A 13 7.87 5.38 0.29
C CYS A 13 6.52 4.92 -0.31
N ALA A 14 5.47 5.72 -0.15
CA ALA A 14 4.12 5.35 -0.60
C ALA A 14 4.05 5.11 -2.12
N ASP A 15 4.80 5.85 -2.93
CA ASP A 15 4.83 5.67 -4.38
C ASP A 15 5.45 4.34 -4.82
N LEU A 16 6.47 3.86 -4.11
CA LEU A 16 7.08 2.55 -4.37
C LEU A 16 6.15 1.40 -3.95
N LEU A 17 5.54 1.50 -2.77
CA LEU A 17 4.57 0.50 -2.30
C LEU A 17 3.32 0.45 -3.19
N ARG A 18 2.91 1.60 -3.75
CA ARG A 18 1.86 1.66 -4.77
C ARG A 18 2.20 0.84 -6.00
N LEU A 19 3.44 0.93 -6.48
CA LEU A 19 3.91 0.10 -7.60
C LEU A 19 3.91 -1.38 -7.21
N GLU A 20 4.41 -1.72 -6.02
CA GLU A 20 4.46 -3.10 -5.51
C GLU A 20 3.06 -3.74 -5.47
N VAL A 21 2.06 -3.03 -4.92
CA VAL A 21 0.67 -3.48 -4.90
C VAL A 21 0.08 -3.62 -6.31
N SER A 22 0.41 -2.71 -7.23
CA SER A 22 -0.09 -2.79 -8.60
C SER A 22 0.42 -4.03 -9.34
N GLN A 23 1.64 -4.46 -9.05
CA GLN A 23 2.30 -5.62 -9.68
C GLN A 23 2.15 -6.90 -8.86
N ALA A 24 1.45 -6.86 -7.72
CA ALA A 24 1.29 -7.99 -6.84
C ALA A 24 0.55 -9.15 -7.54
N VAL A 25 1.21 -10.30 -7.59
CA VAL A 25 0.65 -11.56 -8.05
C VAL A 25 0.35 -12.40 -6.82
N LEU A 26 -0.93 -12.47 -6.45
CA LEU A 26 -1.39 -13.27 -5.32
C LEU A 26 -2.11 -14.52 -5.83
N PRO A 27 -1.92 -15.68 -5.17
CA PRO A 27 -2.61 -16.91 -5.54
C PRO A 27 -4.13 -16.85 -5.26
N ARG A 28 -4.56 -15.93 -4.40
CA ARG A 28 -5.96 -15.66 -4.07
C ARG A 28 -6.12 -14.17 -3.73
N GLU A 29 -7.29 -13.61 -4.05
CA GLU A 29 -7.67 -12.27 -3.60
C GLU A 29 -7.82 -12.23 -2.06
N PRO A 30 -7.21 -11.24 -1.38
CA PRO A 30 -7.28 -11.12 0.08
C PRO A 30 -8.67 -10.69 0.54
N ASP A 31 -9.11 -11.25 1.66
CA ASP A 31 -10.37 -10.85 2.32
C ASP A 31 -10.17 -9.60 3.22
N ALA A 32 -8.93 -9.31 3.61
CA ALA A 32 -8.54 -8.11 4.35
C ALA A 32 -7.10 -7.71 4.02
N VAL A 33 -6.81 -6.41 4.02
CA VAL A 33 -5.46 -5.87 3.83
C VAL A 33 -5.19 -4.83 4.91
N CYS A 34 -4.09 -5.01 5.65
CA CYS A 34 -3.59 -4.02 6.59
C CYS A 34 -2.52 -3.17 5.89
N VAL A 35 -2.74 -1.86 5.83
CA VAL A 35 -1.80 -0.91 5.23
C VAL A 35 -1.19 -0.06 6.32
N MET A 36 0.15 0.00 6.36
CA MET A 36 0.89 0.87 7.28
C MET A 36 1.40 2.10 6.54
N ALA A 37 1.27 3.28 7.14
CA ALA A 37 1.84 4.51 6.59
C ALA A 37 3.38 4.43 6.62
N PRO A 38 4.07 4.56 5.47
CA PRO A 38 5.52 4.49 5.43
C PRO A 38 6.11 5.75 6.05
N SER A 39 6.87 5.63 7.15
CA SER A 39 7.57 6.77 7.76
C SER A 39 8.59 7.41 6.82
N ASN A 40 9.16 6.62 5.91
CA ASN A 40 10.06 7.10 4.84
C ASN A 40 9.37 8.08 3.88
N ASN A 41 8.05 8.15 3.87
CA ASN A 41 7.34 9.16 3.08
C ASN A 41 7.62 10.58 3.60
N LEU A 42 7.92 10.74 4.89
CA LEU A 42 8.26 12.04 5.47
C LEU A 42 9.64 12.55 5.06
N THR A 43 10.57 11.64 4.74
CA THR A 43 11.90 11.99 4.23
C THR A 43 11.94 12.07 2.71
N ALA A 44 11.04 11.36 2.02
CA ALA A 44 10.90 11.40 0.56
C ALA A 44 10.10 12.61 0.05
N SER A 45 9.20 13.16 0.87
CA SER A 45 8.39 14.34 0.55
C SER A 45 8.99 15.63 1.12
N ARG A 46 8.64 16.78 0.53
CA ARG A 46 9.09 18.09 1.04
C ARG A 46 8.21 18.62 2.16
N THR A 47 6.93 18.20 2.19
CA THR A 47 5.98 18.57 3.23
C THR A 47 5.17 17.37 3.72
N VAL A 48 4.51 17.54 4.87
CA VAL A 48 3.62 16.52 5.44
C VAL A 48 2.38 16.31 4.57
N GLU A 49 1.88 17.36 3.93
CA GLU A 49 0.76 17.31 2.99
C GLU A 49 1.13 16.48 1.76
N GLU A 50 2.31 16.71 1.16
CA GLU A 50 2.80 15.89 0.05
C GLU A 50 2.93 14.40 0.45
N ALA A 51 3.37 14.13 1.69
CA ALA A 51 3.41 12.77 2.23
C ALA A 51 1.99 12.19 2.46
N GLY A 52 1.03 13.01 2.87
CA GLY A 52 -0.38 12.64 3.00
C GLY A 52 -0.98 12.24 1.64
N ASP A 53 -0.83 13.10 0.64
CA ASP A 53 -1.36 12.89 -0.72
C ASP A 53 -0.75 11.64 -1.37
N ALA A 54 0.54 11.39 -1.15
CA ALA A 54 1.20 10.18 -1.63
C ALA A 54 0.66 8.92 -0.92
N PHE A 55 0.41 8.99 0.39
CA PHE A 55 -0.18 7.88 1.14
C PHE A 55 -1.64 7.62 0.74
N GLU A 56 -2.43 8.66 0.49
CA GLU A 56 -3.80 8.54 -0.01
C GLU A 56 -3.83 7.83 -1.38
N ARG A 57 -2.97 8.26 -2.31
CA ARG A 57 -2.85 7.59 -3.63
C ARG A 57 -2.47 6.12 -3.50
N TYR A 58 -1.62 5.78 -2.52
CA TYR A 58 -1.29 4.39 -2.22
C TYR A 58 -2.49 3.61 -1.67
N LEU A 59 -3.22 4.16 -0.71
CA LEU A 59 -4.42 3.54 -0.14
C LEU A 59 -5.50 3.30 -1.21
N LEU A 60 -5.75 4.28 -2.07
CA LEU A 60 -6.69 4.16 -3.18
C LEU A 60 -6.28 3.07 -4.18
N ALA A 61 -4.97 2.88 -4.40
CA ALA A 61 -4.47 1.81 -5.26
C ALA A 61 -4.74 0.43 -4.64
N VAL A 62 -4.52 0.26 -3.33
CA VAL A 62 -4.85 -0.98 -2.61
C VAL A 62 -6.34 -1.29 -2.73
N LEU A 63 -7.19 -0.31 -2.44
CA LEU A 63 -8.64 -0.46 -2.52
C LEU A 63 -9.11 -0.76 -3.96
N SER A 64 -8.46 -0.21 -4.97
CA SER A 64 -8.79 -0.48 -6.38
C SER A 64 -8.31 -1.85 -6.84
N ARG A 65 -7.18 -2.33 -6.30
CA ARG A 65 -6.58 -3.61 -6.68
C ARG A 65 -7.40 -4.80 -6.20
N TRP A 66 -8.00 -4.68 -5.01
CA TRP A 66 -8.80 -5.73 -4.38
C TRP A 66 -10.16 -5.17 -3.93
N PRO A 67 -11.17 -5.10 -4.82
CA PRO A 67 -12.46 -4.49 -4.52
C PRO A 67 -13.20 -5.10 -3.32
N LYS A 68 -12.96 -6.39 -3.01
CA LYS A 68 -13.56 -7.03 -1.83
C LYS A 68 -13.14 -6.40 -0.50
N VAL A 69 -12.01 -5.70 -0.49
CA VAL A 69 -11.45 -5.04 0.70
C VAL A 69 -12.11 -3.67 0.97
N ARG A 70 -12.87 -3.11 0.01
CA ARG A 70 -13.49 -1.78 0.15
C ARG A 70 -14.58 -1.68 1.21
N GLY A 71 -15.17 -2.80 1.64
CA GLY A 71 -16.35 -2.81 2.50
C GLY A 71 -17.63 -2.51 1.75
#